data_AF-A0A951DT92-F1
#
_entry.id   AF-A0A951DT92-F1
#
_cell.length_a   1.000
_cell.length_b   1.000
_cell.length_c   1.000
_cell.angle_alpha   90.00
_cell.angle_beta   90.00
_cell.angle_gamma   90.00
#
_symmetry.space_group_name_H-M   'P 1'
#
loop_
_entity.id
_entity.type
_entity.pdbx_description
1 polymer ?
#
loop_
_entity_poly.entity_id
_entity_poly.type
_entity_poly.pdbx_seq_one_letter_code
_entity_poly.pdbx_strand_id
1 'polypeptide(L)'
;MKRSQASSSKGPPRLKPCKSGAPARRTPARTTLVASLAVLIQVIVSAAPLSAAAACDESALGTSRILQVGTQGGLEIGLKTYPRTLPLADHEVVLTFDDGPLPATTGKLLDALKAQCVRATFFMIGRMAAAAPSLAKRVAEEGHTIGYHSFSHPLMRLLSENVARADIEKGFAAVDRAVYGSVGENPRTPFFRFPGFADTAALDAWLASRDIGVFGTDLWAADWWPMTPAAEEAAMLARLEKEKRGIILFHDIRAQTVAMMPAFLRELKTRGFHVVHLVPGPGRAETREASPGWSSETERVIAEIFADRFRRMVPIRR
;
A
#
# COMPACT_ATOMS: atom_id res chain seq x y z
N MET A 1 13.96 -60.19 -29.38
CA MET A 1 15.33 -60.34 -28.84
C MET A 1 15.37 -59.58 -27.51
N LYS A 2 15.03 -60.20 -26.37
CA LYS A 2 15.90 -60.92 -25.41
C LYS A 2 17.14 -60.12 -24.94
N ARG A 3 17.05 -59.61 -23.68
CA ARG A 3 17.99 -59.73 -22.53
C ARG A 3 18.06 -58.38 -21.77
N SER A 4 18.24 -58.26 -20.46
CA SER A 4 18.14 -59.15 -19.28
C SER A 4 18.75 -58.39 -18.08
N GLN A 5 18.02 -58.27 -16.96
CA GLN A 5 18.49 -58.38 -15.55
C GLN A 5 19.51 -57.35 -14.98
N ALA A 6 19.62 -57.05 -13.69
CA ALA A 6 18.82 -57.29 -12.46
C ALA A 6 19.45 -56.55 -11.24
N SER A 7 18.64 -56.29 -10.22
CA SER A 7 18.85 -56.57 -8.77
C SER A 7 20.01 -55.91 -7.96
N SER A 8 19.68 -55.24 -6.84
CA SER A 8 19.72 -55.85 -5.49
C SER A 8 19.51 -54.85 -4.32
N SER A 9 18.75 -55.31 -3.31
CA SER A 9 18.34 -54.71 -2.04
C SER A 9 19.33 -54.88 -0.86
N LYS A 10 19.14 -54.12 0.24
CA LYS A 10 19.21 -54.44 1.71
C LYS A 10 19.55 -53.14 2.48
N GLY A 11 18.89 -52.64 3.53
CA GLY A 11 18.17 -53.24 4.68
C GLY A 11 19.01 -53.03 5.97
N PRO A 12 18.56 -52.31 7.03
CA PRO A 12 19.39 -51.99 8.21
C PRO A 12 19.23 -53.00 9.36
N PRO A 13 20.15 -53.08 10.35
CA PRO A 13 19.95 -53.93 11.52
C PRO A 13 19.65 -53.19 12.83
N ARG A 14 19.16 -54.00 13.79
CA ARG A 14 18.39 -53.75 15.02
C ARG A 14 19.22 -53.56 16.31
N LEU A 15 18.48 -53.17 17.36
CA LEU A 15 18.76 -53.00 18.81
C LEU A 15 19.09 -54.28 19.64
N LYS A 16 19.60 -54.00 20.88
CA LYS A 16 19.52 -54.71 22.21
C LYS A 16 20.76 -55.50 22.70
N PRO A 17 20.91 -55.88 24.00
CA PRO A 17 20.57 -55.22 25.29
C PRO A 17 21.67 -55.37 26.41
N CYS A 18 21.34 -54.87 27.62
CA CYS A 18 22.01 -54.88 28.95
C CYS A 18 22.92 -56.05 29.37
N LYS A 19 23.88 -55.76 30.26
CA LYS A 19 24.32 -56.66 31.36
C LYS A 19 24.64 -55.92 32.66
N SER A 20 24.21 -56.57 33.75
CA SER A 20 24.30 -56.28 35.18
C SER A 20 25.61 -56.77 35.83
N GLY A 21 25.98 -56.23 36.99
CA GLY A 21 26.93 -56.86 37.93
C GLY A 21 27.34 -55.99 39.14
N ALA A 22 26.89 -56.38 40.34
CA ALA A 22 27.25 -55.85 41.68
C ALA A 22 28.61 -56.44 42.17
N PRO A 23 29.11 -56.34 43.45
CA PRO A 23 28.58 -55.67 44.67
C PRO A 23 29.60 -54.97 45.62
N ALA A 24 29.05 -54.29 46.65
CA ALA A 24 29.46 -54.16 48.06
C ALA A 24 30.84 -53.60 48.50
N ARG A 25 30.81 -52.54 49.35
CA ARG A 25 31.25 -52.59 50.77
C ARG A 25 30.93 -51.29 51.55
N ARG A 26 30.53 -51.47 52.81
CA ARG A 26 30.36 -50.46 53.90
C ARG A 26 31.76 -49.93 54.31
N THR A 27 31.98 -48.72 54.83
CA THR A 27 31.59 -48.13 56.14
C THR A 27 32.10 -46.66 56.21
N PRO A 28 31.75 -45.85 57.25
CA PRO A 28 31.55 -44.41 57.16
C PRO A 28 32.79 -43.58 57.55
N ALA A 29 32.78 -42.28 57.22
CA ALA A 29 32.93 -41.19 58.19
C ALA A 29 33.26 -39.85 57.50
N ARG A 30 32.89 -38.77 58.22
CA ARG A 30 33.33 -37.37 58.12
C ARG A 30 32.62 -36.50 57.09
N THR A 31 31.51 -35.95 57.58
CA THR A 31 31.08 -34.56 57.46
C THR A 31 32.22 -33.58 57.16
N THR A 32 32.21 -33.02 55.95
CA THR A 32 32.68 -31.66 55.66
C THR A 32 31.64 -31.02 54.76
N LEU A 33 30.83 -30.14 55.37
CA LEU A 33 29.87 -29.30 54.68
C LEU A 33 30.67 -28.24 53.89
N VAL A 34 30.96 -28.51 52.61
CA VAL A 34 31.41 -27.46 51.69
C VAL A 34 30.15 -26.71 51.25
N ALA A 35 29.91 -25.55 51.85
CA ALA A 35 28.86 -24.64 51.44
C ALA A 35 29.18 -24.13 50.03
N SER A 36 28.56 -24.73 49.01
CA SER A 36 28.57 -24.19 47.66
C SER A 36 27.67 -22.94 47.63
N LEU A 37 28.30 -21.77 47.66
CA LEU A 37 27.63 -20.49 47.48
C LEU A 37 27.18 -20.39 46.02
N ALA A 38 25.95 -20.82 45.73
CA ALA A 38 25.31 -20.55 44.46
C ALA A 38 24.99 -19.04 44.39
N VAL A 39 25.86 -18.27 43.72
CA VAL A 39 25.56 -16.89 43.34
C VAL A 39 24.49 -16.93 42.26
N LEU A 40 23.24 -16.72 42.67
CA LEU A 40 22.11 -16.53 41.76
C LEU A 40 22.27 -15.16 41.11
N ILE A 41 22.87 -15.11 39.92
CA ILE A 41 22.85 -13.91 39.07
C ILE A 41 21.41 -13.72 38.62
N GLN A 42 20.66 -12.85 39.30
CA GLN A 42 19.40 -12.36 38.77
C GLN A 42 19.72 -11.49 37.55
N VAL A 43 19.50 -12.05 36.36
CA VAL A 43 19.41 -11.26 35.14
C VAL A 43 18.11 -10.47 35.25
N ILE A 44 18.21 -9.22 35.68
CA ILE A 44 17.12 -8.25 35.52
C ILE A 44 17.06 -7.98 34.02
N VAL A 45 16.16 -8.69 33.33
CA VAL A 45 15.75 -8.30 31.98
C VAL A 45 14.97 -7.00 32.15
N SER A 46 15.66 -5.87 32.04
CA SER A 46 15.00 -4.59 31.83
C SER A 46 14.27 -4.68 30.50
N ALA A 47 12.99 -5.04 30.55
CA ALA A 47 12.06 -4.81 29.47
C ALA A 47 11.98 -3.29 29.30
N ALA A 48 12.79 -2.75 28.39
CA ALA A 48 12.56 -1.41 27.89
C ALA A 48 11.10 -1.37 27.42
N PRO A 49 10.29 -0.39 27.84
CA PRO A 49 8.93 -0.31 27.37
C PRO A 49 8.99 -0.19 25.85
N LEU A 50 8.36 -1.13 25.14
CA LEU A 50 7.97 -0.87 23.76
C LEU A 50 7.24 0.46 23.82
N SER A 51 7.77 1.48 23.13
CA SER A 51 7.11 2.77 23.02
C SER A 51 5.70 2.50 22.50
N ALA A 52 4.73 2.57 23.41
CA ALA A 52 3.34 2.57 23.05
C ALA A 52 3.20 3.74 22.08
N ALA A 53 2.74 3.46 20.84
CA ALA A 53 2.34 4.51 19.94
C ALA A 53 1.49 5.48 20.75
N ALA A 54 1.92 6.75 20.85
CA ALA A 54 1.25 7.74 21.67
C ALA A 54 -0.25 7.68 21.35
N ALA A 55 -1.07 7.41 22.37
CA ALA A 55 -2.51 7.33 22.19
C ALA A 55 -2.98 8.65 21.57
N CYS A 56 -3.76 8.54 20.50
CA CYS A 56 -4.26 9.69 19.77
C CYS A 56 -5.15 10.54 20.68
N ASP A 57 -4.92 11.86 20.66
CA ASP A 57 -5.77 12.83 21.35
C ASP A 57 -7.21 12.72 20.81
N GLU A 58 -8.22 12.83 21.68
CA GLU A 58 -9.64 12.80 21.29
C GLU A 58 -10.00 13.93 20.32
N SER A 59 -9.21 15.01 20.28
CA SER A 59 -9.30 16.11 19.33
C SER A 59 -8.74 15.77 17.93
N ALA A 60 -8.00 14.67 17.75
CA ALA A 60 -7.55 14.20 16.43
C ALA A 60 -8.71 13.65 15.59
N LEU A 61 -8.65 13.77 14.26
CA LEU A 61 -9.62 13.19 13.33
C LEU A 61 -9.71 11.66 13.46
N GLY A 62 -8.54 11.01 13.50
CA GLY A 62 -8.43 9.55 13.56
C GLY A 62 -8.81 8.84 12.26
N THR A 63 -8.42 7.57 12.19
CA THR A 63 -8.94 6.64 11.18
C THR A 63 -10.18 5.98 11.74
N SER A 64 -11.34 6.22 11.13
CA SER A 64 -12.64 5.76 11.62
C SER A 64 -12.80 4.25 11.56
N ARG A 65 -12.34 3.63 10.47
CA ARG A 65 -12.32 2.17 10.28
C ARG A 65 -11.31 1.77 9.23
N ILE A 66 -11.00 0.48 9.24
CA ILE A 66 -10.21 -0.18 8.21
C ILE A 66 -11.18 -0.90 7.26
N LEU A 67 -11.01 -0.70 5.95
CA LEU A 67 -11.71 -1.44 4.92
C LEU A 67 -10.73 -2.41 4.25
N GLN A 68 -10.97 -3.71 4.42
CA GLN A 68 -10.24 -4.75 3.70
C GLN A 68 -10.77 -4.83 2.26
N VAL A 69 -9.89 -4.65 1.28
CA VAL A 69 -10.26 -4.61 -0.14
C VAL A 69 -9.66 -5.82 -0.85
N GLY A 70 -10.53 -6.77 -1.20
CA GLY A 70 -10.19 -7.92 -2.03
C GLY A 70 -10.13 -7.58 -3.51
N THR A 71 -9.13 -8.08 -4.22
CA THR A 71 -8.85 -7.75 -5.64
C THR A 71 -9.03 -8.93 -6.58
N GLN A 72 -9.55 -10.05 -6.07
CA GLN A 72 -9.68 -11.30 -6.83
C GLN A 72 -10.55 -11.10 -8.08
N GLY A 73 -10.03 -11.48 -9.25
CA GLY A 73 -10.74 -11.36 -10.53
C GLY A 73 -10.78 -9.96 -11.14
N GLY A 74 -9.93 -9.03 -10.67
CA GLY A 74 -9.77 -7.71 -11.28
C GLY A 74 -10.74 -6.65 -10.76
N LEU A 75 -10.43 -6.10 -9.60
CA LEU A 75 -11.13 -4.92 -9.07
C LEU A 75 -10.79 -3.69 -9.92
N GLU A 76 -11.78 -2.92 -10.35
CA GLU A 76 -11.58 -1.59 -10.95
C GLU A 76 -12.54 -0.62 -10.28
N ILE A 77 -12.05 0.40 -9.59
CA ILE A 77 -12.89 1.29 -8.77
C ILE A 77 -12.50 2.75 -8.85
N GLY A 78 -13.48 3.64 -8.71
CA GLY A 78 -13.30 5.09 -8.70
C GLY A 78 -14.06 5.74 -9.85
N LEU A 79 -15.12 6.46 -9.50
CA LEU A 79 -16.17 6.91 -10.41
C LEU A 79 -15.73 7.93 -11.46
N LYS A 80 -14.52 8.50 -11.37
CA LYS A 80 -14.02 9.32 -12.48
C LYS A 80 -13.56 8.48 -13.66
N THR A 81 -13.17 7.22 -13.45
CA THR A 81 -12.66 6.32 -14.49
C THR A 81 -13.56 5.10 -14.70
N TYR A 82 -14.03 4.46 -13.63
CA TYR A 82 -14.74 3.17 -13.67
C TYR A 82 -16.19 3.30 -13.17
N PRO A 83 -17.14 2.46 -13.64
CA PRO A 83 -18.56 2.57 -13.32
C PRO A 83 -18.93 2.06 -11.91
N ARG A 84 -17.95 1.89 -11.02
CA ARG A 84 -18.12 1.37 -9.66
C ARG A 84 -17.07 1.97 -8.73
N THR A 85 -17.36 1.99 -7.43
CA THR A 85 -16.43 2.47 -6.40
C THR A 85 -16.61 1.69 -5.09
N LEU A 86 -15.87 2.07 -4.04
CA LEU A 86 -15.97 1.48 -2.72
C LEU A 86 -17.35 1.75 -2.09
N PRO A 87 -17.86 0.83 -1.25
CA PRO A 87 -19.11 0.99 -0.51
C PRO A 87 -18.88 1.89 0.71
N LEU A 88 -18.43 3.12 0.48
CA LEU A 88 -18.26 4.14 1.51
C LEU A 88 -19.64 4.61 1.97
N ALA A 89 -19.81 4.76 3.28
CA ALA A 89 -20.98 5.37 3.90
C ALA A 89 -20.99 6.89 3.67
N ASP A 90 -22.07 7.54 4.11
CA ASP A 90 -22.15 8.99 4.04
C ASP A 90 -21.07 9.63 4.91
N HIS A 91 -20.46 10.70 4.41
CA HIS A 91 -19.31 11.37 5.03
C HIS A 91 -18.05 10.50 5.19
N GLU A 92 -17.94 9.36 4.52
CA GLU A 92 -16.70 8.57 4.50
C GLU A 92 -15.79 8.92 3.32
N VAL A 93 -14.51 9.13 3.62
CA VAL A 93 -13.50 9.45 2.61
C VAL A 93 -12.28 8.56 2.72
N VAL A 94 -11.66 8.28 1.58
CA VAL A 94 -10.35 7.63 1.51
C VAL A 94 -9.35 8.64 0.98
N LEU A 95 -8.28 8.88 1.74
CA LEU A 95 -7.19 9.76 1.31
C LEU A 95 -6.17 8.94 0.52
N THR A 96 -5.90 9.34 -0.72
CA THR A 96 -4.87 8.73 -1.56
C THR A 96 -3.88 9.76 -2.08
N PHE A 97 -2.60 9.38 -2.15
CA PHE A 97 -1.51 10.24 -2.59
C PHE A 97 -0.69 9.56 -3.68
N ASP A 98 -0.54 10.22 -4.82
CA ASP A 98 0.22 9.72 -5.97
C ASP A 98 1.59 10.41 -6.09
N ASP A 99 2.47 9.77 -6.87
CA ASP A 99 3.77 10.23 -7.38
C ASP A 99 5.00 10.09 -6.47
N GLY A 100 4.83 10.19 -5.15
CA GLY A 100 5.95 10.18 -4.23
C GLY A 100 6.67 8.84 -4.08
N PRO A 101 7.60 8.78 -3.11
CA PRO A 101 7.95 9.83 -2.15
C PRO A 101 8.93 10.89 -2.69
N LEU A 102 8.84 12.12 -2.19
CA LEU A 102 9.77 13.22 -2.44
C LEU A 102 10.28 13.82 -1.11
N PRO A 103 11.61 13.90 -0.87
CA PRO A 103 12.17 14.36 0.42
C PRO A 103 11.70 15.74 0.88
N ALA A 104 11.41 16.64 -0.06
CA ALA A 104 10.99 18.02 0.25
C ALA A 104 9.58 18.13 0.86
N THR A 105 8.70 17.15 0.61
CA THR A 105 7.26 17.26 0.85
C THR A 105 6.68 16.07 1.61
N THR A 106 6.94 14.82 1.19
CA THR A 106 6.28 13.62 1.74
C THR A 106 6.48 13.48 3.25
N GLY A 107 7.67 13.81 3.77
CA GLY A 107 7.94 13.73 5.22
C GLY A 107 7.02 14.64 6.05
N LYS A 108 6.75 15.87 5.56
CA LYS A 108 5.86 16.82 6.23
C LYS A 108 4.39 16.40 6.13
N LEU A 109 4.01 15.75 5.02
CA LEU A 109 2.68 15.17 4.88
C LEU A 109 2.45 14.05 5.89
N LEU A 110 3.44 13.15 6.05
CA LEU A 110 3.40 12.09 7.07
C LEU A 110 3.25 12.67 8.47
N ASP A 111 3.98 13.74 8.79
CA ASP A 111 3.84 14.44 10.08
C ASP A 111 2.41 14.99 10.28
N ALA A 112 1.80 15.57 9.24
CA ALA A 112 0.43 16.08 9.31
C ALA A 112 -0.61 14.96 9.51
N LEU A 113 -0.46 13.83 8.81
CA LEU A 113 -1.32 12.65 8.95
C LEU A 113 -1.18 12.04 10.35
N LYS A 114 0.05 11.88 10.83
CA LYS A 114 0.37 11.38 12.16
C LYS A 114 -0.20 12.25 13.27
N ALA A 115 -0.11 13.57 13.15
CA ALA A 115 -0.68 14.52 14.10
C ALA A 115 -2.22 14.42 14.21
N GLN A 116 -2.88 13.82 13.23
CA GLN A 116 -4.32 13.56 13.23
C GLN A 116 -4.66 12.06 13.35
N CYS A 117 -3.67 11.19 13.54
CA CYS A 117 -3.85 9.74 13.58
C CYS A 117 -4.61 9.15 12.39
N VAL A 118 -4.37 9.73 11.22
CA VAL A 118 -5.01 9.34 9.97
C VAL A 118 -4.05 8.44 9.18
N ARG A 119 -4.57 7.33 8.66
CA ARG A 119 -3.86 6.50 7.69
C ARG A 119 -4.43 6.69 6.29
N ALA A 120 -3.54 6.72 5.30
CA ALA A 120 -3.86 6.94 3.90
C ALA A 120 -3.28 5.83 3.01
N THR A 121 -3.54 5.90 1.71
CA THR A 121 -2.93 5.03 0.69
C THR A 121 -1.99 5.85 -0.19
N PHE A 122 -0.76 5.36 -0.40
CA PHE A 122 0.25 6.04 -1.21
C PHE A 122 0.57 5.20 -2.46
N PHE A 123 0.20 5.69 -3.64
CA PHE A 123 0.56 5.06 -4.91
C PHE A 123 1.91 5.60 -5.37
N MET A 124 2.97 4.83 -5.10
CA MET A 124 4.34 5.28 -5.30
C MET A 124 4.85 4.99 -6.72
N ILE A 125 5.57 5.94 -7.29
CA ILE A 125 6.35 5.70 -8.50
C ILE A 125 7.63 4.95 -8.10
N GLY A 126 7.93 3.85 -8.79
CA GLY A 126 9.09 3.00 -8.49
C GLY A 126 10.43 3.74 -8.48
N ARG A 127 10.69 4.63 -9.45
CA ARG A 127 11.94 5.42 -9.46
C ARG A 127 12.04 6.39 -8.27
N MET A 128 10.91 6.90 -7.78
CA MET A 128 10.86 7.83 -6.66
C MET A 128 11.10 7.09 -5.35
N ALA A 129 10.47 5.93 -5.17
CA ALA A 129 10.72 5.04 -4.04
C ALA A 129 12.19 4.58 -3.98
N ALA A 130 12.78 4.23 -5.13
CA ALA A 130 14.19 3.87 -5.21
C ALA A 130 15.14 5.03 -4.89
N ALA A 131 14.75 6.28 -5.19
CA ALA A 131 15.54 7.47 -4.90
C ALA A 131 15.44 7.91 -3.43
N ALA A 132 14.32 7.63 -2.76
CA ALA A 132 14.09 7.98 -1.35
C ALA A 132 13.60 6.76 -0.52
N PRO A 133 14.40 5.68 -0.41
CA PRO A 133 13.95 4.43 0.19
C PRO A 133 13.65 4.55 1.68
N SER A 134 14.38 5.40 2.42
CA SER A 134 14.08 5.66 3.84
C SER A 134 12.70 6.28 4.03
N LEU A 135 12.28 7.14 3.10
CA LEU A 135 10.97 7.78 3.15
C LEU A 135 9.87 6.82 2.70
N ALA A 136 10.11 6.00 1.67
CA ALA A 136 9.21 4.93 1.27
C ALA A 136 8.95 3.95 2.43
N LYS A 137 10.01 3.54 3.14
CA LYS A 137 9.93 2.68 4.33
C LYS A 137 9.13 3.35 5.45
N ARG A 138 9.38 4.64 5.72
CA ARG A 138 8.66 5.42 6.72
C ARG A 138 7.15 5.42 6.49
N VAL A 139 6.71 5.54 5.23
CA VAL A 139 5.26 5.48 4.89
C VAL A 139 4.63 4.17 5.38
N ALA A 140 5.29 3.04 5.12
CA ALA A 140 4.80 1.73 5.58
C ALA A 140 4.92 1.55 7.10
N GLU A 141 6.02 2.00 7.71
CA GLU A 141 6.24 1.93 9.17
C GLU A 141 5.23 2.76 9.97
N GLU A 142 4.73 3.86 9.42
CA GLU A 142 3.65 4.67 10.02
C GLU A 142 2.25 4.06 9.78
N GLY A 143 2.18 2.90 9.11
CA GLY A 143 0.98 2.10 8.95
C GLY A 143 0.09 2.54 7.79
N HIS A 144 0.60 3.33 6.85
CA HIS A 144 -0.11 3.63 5.62
C HIS A 144 -0.07 2.45 4.65
N THR A 145 -1.02 2.42 3.73
CA THR A 145 -1.04 1.38 2.69
C THR A 145 -0.23 1.83 1.49
N ILE A 146 0.63 0.94 1.02
CA ILE A 146 1.39 1.14 -0.20
C ILE A 146 0.56 0.63 -1.38
N GLY A 147 0.48 1.44 -2.43
CA GLY A 147 0.07 1.04 -3.77
C GLY A 147 1.18 1.39 -4.76
N TYR A 148 1.01 0.97 -6.00
CA TYR A 148 2.03 1.13 -7.04
C TYR A 148 1.52 2.02 -8.16
N HIS A 149 2.41 2.86 -8.68
CA HIS A 149 2.11 3.87 -9.69
C HIS A 149 3.11 3.85 -10.84
N SER A 150 3.39 2.65 -11.36
CA SER A 150 4.41 2.36 -12.39
C SER A 150 5.86 2.65 -11.96
N PHE A 151 6.83 2.48 -12.87
CA PHE A 151 8.23 2.81 -12.59
C PHE A 151 8.57 4.25 -12.97
N SER A 152 8.14 4.71 -14.14
CA SER A 152 8.57 5.99 -14.73
C SER A 152 7.46 7.01 -14.96
N HIS A 153 6.22 6.66 -14.60
CA HIS A 153 5.02 7.48 -14.77
C HIS A 153 4.72 7.87 -16.24
N PRO A 154 4.74 6.92 -17.21
CA PRO A 154 4.29 7.21 -18.56
C PRO A 154 2.77 7.12 -18.67
N LEU A 155 2.18 7.81 -19.66
CA LEU A 155 0.80 7.57 -20.06
C LEU A 155 0.72 6.20 -20.74
N MET A 156 0.32 5.16 -20.02
CA MET A 156 0.44 3.76 -20.46
C MET A 156 -0.31 3.48 -21.78
N ARG A 157 -1.47 4.10 -21.99
CA ARG A 157 -2.26 4.04 -23.25
C ARG A 157 -1.49 4.49 -24.49
N LEU A 158 -0.37 5.22 -24.33
CA LEU A 158 0.50 5.65 -25.43
C LEU A 158 1.68 4.73 -25.71
N LEU A 159 1.83 3.66 -24.95
CA LEU A 159 2.89 2.69 -25.11
C LEU A 159 2.35 1.42 -25.78
N SER A 160 3.26 0.60 -26.31
CA SER A 160 2.90 -0.78 -26.58
C SER A 160 2.68 -1.53 -25.28
N GLU A 161 1.77 -2.51 -25.30
CA GLU A 161 1.41 -3.31 -24.13
C GLU A 161 2.63 -3.92 -23.41
N ASN A 162 3.59 -4.46 -24.17
CA ASN A 162 4.80 -5.04 -23.61
C ASN A 162 5.67 -4.00 -22.86
N VAL A 163 5.77 -2.78 -23.38
CA VAL A 163 6.54 -1.71 -22.73
C VAL A 163 5.83 -1.23 -21.47
N ALA A 164 4.50 -1.06 -21.53
CA ALA A 164 3.70 -0.69 -20.37
C ALA A 164 3.80 -1.74 -19.25
N ARG A 165 3.64 -3.03 -19.57
CA ARG A 165 3.81 -4.14 -18.60
C ARG A 165 5.20 -4.15 -17.99
N ALA A 166 6.25 -4.00 -18.80
CA ALA A 166 7.62 -3.96 -18.30
C ALA A 166 7.87 -2.79 -17.34
N ASP A 167 7.31 -1.60 -17.62
CA ASP A 167 7.41 -0.45 -16.71
C ASP A 167 6.65 -0.70 -15.40
N ILE A 168 5.45 -1.30 -15.46
CA ILE A 168 4.65 -1.65 -14.28
C ILE A 168 5.39 -2.66 -13.40
N GLU A 169 5.90 -3.75 -13.95
CA GLU A 169 6.66 -4.78 -13.20
C GLU A 169 7.91 -4.20 -12.56
N LYS A 170 8.62 -3.33 -13.29
CA LYS A 170 9.77 -2.62 -12.75
C LYS A 170 9.37 -1.71 -11.60
N GLY A 171 8.17 -1.12 -11.66
CA GLY A 171 7.57 -0.32 -10.60
C GLY A 171 7.31 -1.14 -9.35
N PHE A 172 6.64 -2.29 -9.51
CA PHE A 172 6.41 -3.24 -8.42
C PHE A 172 7.71 -3.62 -7.70
N ALA A 173 8.71 -4.07 -8.46
CA ALA A 173 9.98 -4.48 -7.90
C ALA A 173 10.74 -3.34 -7.20
N ALA A 174 10.71 -2.12 -7.75
CA ALA A 174 11.41 -0.98 -7.18
C ALA A 174 10.77 -0.51 -5.86
N VAL A 175 9.44 -0.43 -5.80
CA VAL A 175 8.72 -0.08 -4.57
C VAL A 175 8.93 -1.16 -3.51
N ASP A 176 8.78 -2.44 -3.87
CA ASP A 176 8.94 -3.53 -2.90
C ASP A 176 10.34 -3.57 -2.30
N ARG A 177 11.37 -3.38 -3.14
CA ARG A 177 12.74 -3.30 -2.67
C ARG A 177 12.96 -2.11 -1.73
N ALA A 178 12.41 -0.94 -2.07
CA ALA A 178 12.58 0.28 -1.29
C ALA A 178 11.87 0.20 0.07
N VAL A 179 10.66 -0.35 0.10
CA VAL A 179 9.81 -0.40 1.29
C VAL A 179 10.13 -1.61 2.18
N TYR A 180 10.25 -2.80 1.59
CA TYR A 180 10.33 -4.08 2.32
C TYR A 180 11.70 -4.74 2.25
N GLY A 181 12.66 -4.17 1.50
CA GLY A 181 14.02 -4.71 1.36
C GLY A 181 14.12 -6.01 0.55
N SER A 182 13.02 -6.48 -0.04
CA SER A 182 12.96 -7.71 -0.84
C SER A 182 11.92 -7.57 -1.95
N VAL A 183 12.02 -8.39 -2.99
CA VAL A 183 11.08 -8.41 -4.12
C VAL A 183 10.46 -9.80 -4.20
N GLY A 184 9.14 -9.86 -4.21
CA GLY A 184 8.39 -11.10 -4.41
C GLY A 184 8.06 -11.35 -5.88
N GLU A 185 7.45 -12.51 -6.15
CA GLU A 185 6.87 -12.81 -7.48
C GLU A 185 5.66 -11.91 -7.78
N ASN A 186 4.88 -11.60 -6.74
CA ASN A 186 3.75 -10.68 -6.79
C ASN A 186 4.05 -9.45 -5.92
N PRO A 187 3.49 -8.28 -6.28
CA PRO A 187 3.61 -7.09 -5.44
C PRO A 187 3.03 -7.37 -4.05
N ARG A 188 3.67 -6.81 -3.01
CA ARG A 188 3.28 -7.01 -1.61
C ARG A 188 1.84 -6.60 -1.31
N THR A 189 1.34 -5.58 -2.00
CA THR A 189 -0.08 -5.20 -1.99
C THR A 189 -0.65 -5.31 -3.41
N PRO A 190 -1.90 -5.73 -3.60
CA PRO A 190 -2.47 -5.88 -4.93
C PRO A 190 -3.10 -4.58 -5.44
N PHE A 191 -2.58 -3.40 -5.07
CA PHE A 191 -3.20 -2.10 -5.38
C PHE A 191 -2.37 -1.32 -6.39
N PHE A 192 -2.93 -1.07 -7.57
CA PHE A 192 -2.28 -0.33 -8.64
C PHE A 192 -3.15 0.84 -9.09
N ARG A 193 -2.52 1.94 -9.48
CA ARG A 193 -3.18 3.06 -10.17
C ARG A 193 -2.38 3.43 -11.40
N PHE A 194 -3.05 3.60 -12.54
CA PHE A 194 -2.40 4.03 -13.77
C PHE A 194 -2.00 5.51 -13.69
N PRO A 195 -0.76 5.88 -14.07
CA PRO A 195 -0.38 7.28 -14.30
C PRO A 195 -1.36 8.00 -15.22
N GLY A 196 -1.90 9.12 -14.75
CA GLY A 196 -2.92 9.90 -15.46
C GLY A 196 -4.19 9.12 -15.83
N PHE A 197 -4.45 8.00 -15.13
CA PHE A 197 -5.55 7.07 -15.44
C PHE A 197 -5.53 6.55 -16.88
N ALA A 198 -4.36 6.54 -17.54
CA ALA A 198 -4.20 6.18 -18.94
C ALA A 198 -4.14 4.65 -19.12
N ASP A 199 -5.16 3.94 -18.66
CA ASP A 199 -5.34 2.49 -18.76
C ASP A 199 -5.67 2.04 -20.19
N THR A 200 -5.74 0.72 -20.39
CA THR A 200 -6.37 0.10 -21.58
C THR A 200 -6.99 -1.22 -21.14
N ALA A 201 -8.07 -1.65 -21.81
CA ALA A 201 -8.73 -2.92 -21.49
C ALA A 201 -7.78 -4.13 -21.46
N ALA A 202 -6.71 -4.13 -22.27
CA ALA A 202 -5.72 -5.20 -22.28
C ALA A 202 -4.75 -5.15 -21.09
N LEU A 203 -4.44 -3.96 -20.57
CA LEU A 203 -3.65 -3.80 -19.34
C LEU A 203 -4.50 -4.10 -18.11
N ASP A 204 -5.76 -3.66 -18.09
CA ASP A 204 -6.71 -3.99 -17.01
C ASP A 204 -6.91 -5.50 -16.92
N ALA A 205 -7.19 -6.18 -18.04
CA ALA A 205 -7.34 -7.63 -18.08
C ALA A 205 -6.08 -8.38 -17.61
N TRP A 206 -4.89 -7.84 -17.92
CA TRP A 206 -3.63 -8.41 -17.47
C TRP A 206 -3.42 -8.26 -15.95
N LEU A 207 -3.71 -7.10 -15.38
CA LEU A 207 -3.68 -6.90 -13.92
C LEU A 207 -4.73 -7.77 -13.23
N ALA A 208 -5.93 -7.86 -13.80
CA ALA A 208 -7.01 -8.71 -13.32
C ALA A 208 -6.62 -10.19 -13.28
N SER A 209 -5.90 -10.68 -14.29
CA SER A 209 -5.42 -12.07 -14.35
C SER A 209 -4.42 -12.43 -13.23
N ARG A 210 -3.94 -11.43 -12.50
CA ARG A 210 -3.00 -11.54 -11.37
C ARG A 210 -3.63 -11.10 -10.05
N ASP A 211 -4.96 -10.95 -10.02
CA ASP A 211 -5.70 -10.43 -8.88
C ASP A 211 -5.17 -9.06 -8.39
N ILE A 212 -4.69 -8.21 -9.29
CA ILE A 212 -4.28 -6.84 -8.97
C ILE A 212 -5.46 -5.91 -9.26
N GLY A 213 -5.86 -5.13 -8.25
CA GLY A 213 -6.91 -4.13 -8.35
C GLY A 213 -6.40 -2.81 -8.91
N VAL A 214 -7.18 -2.21 -9.79
CA VAL A 214 -6.94 -0.92 -10.43
C VAL A 214 -7.81 0.16 -9.77
N PHE A 215 -7.14 1.19 -9.24
CA PHE A 215 -7.76 2.28 -8.49
C PHE A 215 -7.77 3.54 -9.34
N GLY A 216 -8.94 3.94 -9.82
CA GLY A 216 -9.28 5.32 -10.10
C GLY A 216 -9.55 6.10 -8.81
N THR A 217 -10.31 7.19 -8.93
CA THR A 217 -10.73 8.07 -7.84
C THR A 217 -12.15 8.57 -8.05
N ASP A 218 -12.82 9.01 -6.99
CA ASP A 218 -14.13 9.67 -7.08
C ASP A 218 -13.98 11.21 -7.12
N LEU A 219 -12.93 11.73 -6.49
CA LEU A 219 -12.66 13.15 -6.32
C LEU A 219 -11.21 13.48 -6.65
N TRP A 220 -10.99 14.60 -7.33
CA TRP A 220 -9.66 15.12 -7.61
C TRP A 220 -9.43 16.41 -6.84
N ALA A 221 -8.28 16.54 -6.18
CA ALA A 221 -7.79 17.82 -5.68
C ALA A 221 -7.52 18.83 -6.81
N ALA A 222 -7.16 18.32 -7.99
CA ALA A 222 -6.69 19.11 -9.12
C ALA A 222 -5.40 19.89 -8.80
N ASP A 223 -4.64 19.40 -7.82
CA ASP A 223 -3.40 19.92 -7.26
C ASP A 223 -2.18 19.82 -8.20
N TRP A 224 -2.35 19.21 -9.36
CA TRP A 224 -1.39 19.35 -10.47
C TRP A 224 -1.36 20.79 -11.01
N TRP A 225 -2.48 21.53 -10.90
CA TRP A 225 -2.53 22.95 -11.25
C TRP A 225 -1.94 23.84 -10.14
N PRO A 226 -1.25 24.93 -10.50
CA PRO A 226 -0.82 25.92 -9.51
C PRO A 226 -2.01 26.56 -8.80
N MET A 227 -2.03 26.47 -7.47
CA MET A 227 -3.01 27.13 -6.60
C MET A 227 -2.44 27.35 -5.20
N THR A 228 -3.07 28.22 -4.41
CA THR A 228 -2.70 28.40 -3.00
C THR A 228 -3.26 27.24 -2.16
N PRO A 229 -2.65 26.91 -1.01
CA PRO A 229 -3.18 25.91 -0.08
C PRO A 229 -4.66 26.15 0.29
N ALA A 230 -5.02 27.41 0.58
CA ALA A 230 -6.39 27.77 0.94
C ALA A 230 -7.39 27.61 -0.22
N ALA A 231 -6.96 27.85 -1.46
CA ALA A 231 -7.82 27.63 -2.63
C ALA A 231 -8.05 26.14 -2.90
N GLU A 232 -7.02 25.31 -2.71
CA GLU A 232 -7.15 23.85 -2.81
C GLU A 232 -8.08 23.30 -1.74
N GLU A 233 -7.92 23.75 -0.49
CA GLU A 233 -8.80 23.38 0.64
C GLU A 233 -10.26 23.72 0.34
N ALA A 234 -10.54 24.98 -0.02
CA ALA A 234 -11.89 25.43 -0.32
C ALA A 234 -12.53 24.66 -1.48
N ALA A 235 -11.76 24.42 -2.56
CA ALA A 235 -12.23 23.64 -3.69
C ALA A 235 -12.53 22.18 -3.30
N MET A 236 -11.68 21.56 -2.48
CA MET A 236 -11.88 20.19 -2.03
C MET A 236 -13.06 20.05 -1.08
N LEU A 237 -13.21 20.96 -0.12
CA LEU A 237 -14.37 20.96 0.77
C LEU A 237 -15.67 21.18 -0.01
N ALA A 238 -15.70 22.09 -0.98
CA ALA A 238 -16.87 22.29 -1.82
C ALA A 238 -17.26 21.03 -2.62
N ARG A 239 -16.28 20.32 -3.18
CA ARG A 239 -16.50 19.05 -3.88
C ARG A 239 -16.99 17.96 -2.93
N LEU A 240 -16.40 17.85 -1.74
CA LEU A 240 -16.82 16.88 -0.73
C LEU A 240 -18.21 17.14 -0.19
N GLU A 241 -18.60 18.39 0.03
CA GLU A 241 -19.96 18.75 0.46
C GLU A 241 -21.01 18.34 -0.57
N LYS A 242 -20.65 18.34 -1.86
CA LYS A 242 -21.52 17.89 -2.93
C LYS A 242 -21.60 16.37 -3.02
N GLU A 243 -20.44 15.70 -3.05
CA GLU A 243 -20.37 14.25 -3.32
C GLU A 243 -20.55 13.40 -2.04
N LYS A 244 -20.40 14.01 -0.85
CA LYS A 244 -20.55 13.45 0.49
C LYS A 244 -19.65 12.27 0.85
N ARG A 245 -18.90 11.70 -0.08
CA ARG A 245 -17.98 10.59 0.14
C ARG A 245 -17.03 10.41 -1.04
N GLY A 246 -16.01 9.57 -0.88
CA GLY A 246 -15.26 9.07 -2.03
C GLY A 246 -13.77 8.84 -1.78
N ILE A 247 -13.15 8.24 -2.80
CA ILE A 247 -11.69 8.14 -2.93
C ILE A 247 -11.16 9.46 -3.47
N ILE A 248 -10.34 10.15 -2.68
CA ILE A 248 -9.77 11.45 -3.03
C ILE A 248 -8.35 11.28 -3.55
N LEU A 249 -8.07 11.84 -4.73
CA LEU A 249 -6.73 12.01 -5.27
C LEU A 249 -6.08 13.29 -4.76
N PHE A 250 -4.90 13.13 -4.19
CA PHE A 250 -3.88 14.15 -3.96
C PHE A 250 -2.54 13.67 -4.52
N HIS A 251 -1.54 14.54 -4.55
CA HIS A 251 -0.16 14.21 -4.87
C HIS A 251 0.76 14.67 -3.72
N ASP A 252 1.52 13.76 -3.11
CA ASP A 252 2.40 14.09 -1.99
C ASP A 252 3.66 14.87 -2.41
N ILE A 253 3.92 14.98 -3.71
CA ILE A 253 4.98 15.81 -4.29
C ILE A 253 4.60 17.30 -4.36
N ARG A 254 3.35 17.67 -4.04
CA ARG A 254 2.83 19.03 -4.19
C ARG A 254 2.93 19.80 -2.89
N ALA A 255 3.80 20.83 -2.89
CA ALA A 255 4.04 21.66 -1.72
C ALA A 255 2.76 22.34 -1.20
N GLN A 256 1.85 22.73 -2.10
CA GLN A 256 0.59 23.37 -1.71
C GLN A 256 -0.35 22.40 -0.97
N THR A 257 -0.44 21.16 -1.43
CA THR A 257 -1.24 20.09 -0.82
C THR A 257 -0.71 19.73 0.55
N VAL A 258 0.62 19.59 0.68
CA VAL A 258 1.27 19.32 1.97
C VAL A 258 1.06 20.47 2.96
N ALA A 259 1.10 21.72 2.51
CA ALA A 259 0.83 22.88 3.36
C ALA A 259 -0.65 23.00 3.77
N MET A 260 -1.57 22.57 2.91
CA MET A 260 -3.02 22.58 3.14
C MET A 260 -3.48 21.49 4.11
N MET A 261 -2.84 20.31 4.07
CA MET A 261 -3.31 19.10 4.74
C MET A 261 -3.69 19.29 6.23
N PRO A 262 -2.92 19.99 7.08
CA PRO A 262 -3.31 20.18 8.47
C PRO A 262 -4.66 20.88 8.65
N ALA A 263 -4.98 21.88 7.82
CA ALA A 263 -6.25 22.60 7.89
C ALA A 263 -7.40 21.72 7.39
N PHE A 264 -7.19 21.07 6.25
CA PHE A 264 -8.19 20.19 5.66
C PHE A 264 -8.57 19.01 6.56
N LEU A 265 -7.62 18.35 7.22
CA LEU A 265 -7.93 17.27 8.17
C LEU A 265 -8.77 17.78 9.36
N ARG A 266 -8.52 19.00 9.85
CA ARG A 266 -9.37 19.60 10.89
C ARG A 266 -10.77 19.89 10.36
N GLU A 267 -10.88 20.43 9.14
CA GLU A 267 -12.17 20.70 8.51
C GLU A 267 -12.98 19.42 8.25
N LEU A 268 -12.34 18.32 7.84
CA LEU A 268 -13.00 17.02 7.75
C LEU A 268 -13.65 16.65 9.09
N LYS A 269 -12.90 16.79 10.20
CA LYS A 269 -13.45 16.51 11.54
C LYS A 269 -14.63 17.43 11.87
N THR A 270 -14.46 18.74 11.72
CA THR A 270 -15.49 19.75 12.01
C THR A 270 -16.79 19.49 11.24
N ARG A 271 -16.67 18.99 10.00
CA ARG A 271 -17.80 18.70 9.10
C ARG A 271 -18.35 17.28 9.24
N GLY A 272 -17.83 16.48 10.18
CA GLY A 272 -18.30 15.11 10.41
C GLY A 272 -17.84 14.10 9.36
N PHE A 273 -16.80 14.39 8.59
CA PHE A 273 -16.18 13.41 7.70
C PHE A 273 -15.30 12.42 8.47
N HIS A 274 -15.30 11.19 7.99
CA HIS A 274 -14.61 10.05 8.58
C HIS A 274 -13.61 9.47 7.59
N VAL A 275 -12.34 9.37 7.99
CA VAL A 275 -11.32 8.76 7.12
C VAL A 275 -11.37 7.24 7.25
N VAL A 276 -11.50 6.56 6.11
CA VAL A 276 -11.43 5.11 5.97
C VAL A 276 -10.05 4.73 5.42
N HIS A 277 -9.36 3.82 6.12
CA HIS A 277 -8.06 3.32 5.68
C HIS A 277 -8.23 2.00 4.93
N LEU A 278 -7.69 1.92 3.72
CA LEU A 278 -7.74 0.71 2.91
C LEU A 278 -6.60 -0.21 3.27
N VAL A 279 -6.86 -1.51 3.40
CA VAL A 279 -5.81 -2.53 3.46
C VAL A 279 -6.14 -3.68 2.52
N PRO A 280 -5.16 -4.44 2.01
CA PRO A 280 -5.44 -5.64 1.23
C PRO A 280 -6.33 -6.62 2.01
N GLY A 281 -7.35 -7.15 1.34
CA GLY A 281 -8.29 -8.11 1.88
C GLY A 281 -8.35 -9.40 1.04
N PRO A 282 -8.96 -10.48 1.57
CA PRO A 282 -9.18 -11.69 0.80
C PRO A 282 -10.33 -11.53 -0.20
N GLY A 283 -10.35 -12.36 -1.25
CA GLY A 283 -11.48 -12.53 -2.14
C GLY A 283 -11.81 -11.32 -3.02
N ARG A 284 -13.09 -11.17 -3.37
CA ARG A 284 -13.64 -10.04 -4.13
C ARG A 284 -14.10 -8.94 -3.16
N ALA A 285 -13.76 -7.69 -3.44
CA ALA A 285 -14.33 -6.57 -2.70
C ALA A 285 -15.82 -6.39 -3.00
N GLU A 286 -16.57 -5.95 -2.00
CA GLU A 286 -17.86 -5.32 -2.22
C GLU A 286 -17.66 -3.98 -2.93
N THR A 287 -18.54 -3.65 -3.87
CA THR A 287 -18.53 -2.39 -4.62
C THR A 287 -19.90 -1.76 -4.65
N ARG A 288 -19.92 -0.45 -4.88
CA ARG A 288 -21.11 0.32 -5.19
C ARG A 288 -21.08 0.75 -6.65
N GLU A 289 -22.13 0.43 -7.38
CA GLU A 289 -22.28 0.85 -8.77
C GLU A 289 -22.49 2.37 -8.89
N ALA A 290 -22.08 2.91 -10.03
CA ALA A 290 -22.36 4.28 -10.41
C ALA A 290 -23.87 4.51 -10.55
N SER A 291 -24.29 5.77 -10.38
CA SER A 291 -25.67 6.17 -10.63
C SER A 291 -26.04 5.99 -12.11
N PRO A 292 -27.33 5.76 -12.44
CA PRO A 292 -27.78 5.71 -13.82
C PRO A 292 -27.37 6.94 -14.63
N GLY A 293 -26.95 6.74 -15.88
CA GLY A 293 -26.48 7.83 -16.75
C GLY A 293 -25.01 8.23 -16.54
N TRP A 294 -24.26 7.48 -15.74
CA TRP A 294 -22.84 7.69 -15.53
C TRP A 294 -22.03 7.56 -16.84
N SER A 295 -20.99 8.39 -16.94
CA SER A 295 -19.96 8.32 -17.98
C SER A 295 -18.60 8.64 -17.38
N SER A 296 -17.54 8.00 -17.86
CA SER A 296 -16.17 8.26 -17.42
C SER A 296 -15.74 9.71 -17.72
N GLU A 297 -15.37 10.43 -16.66
CA GLU A 297 -14.81 11.78 -16.77
C GLU A 297 -13.36 11.72 -17.30
N THR A 298 -12.63 10.68 -16.93
CA THR A 298 -11.28 10.39 -17.42
C THR A 298 -11.27 10.22 -18.94
N GLU A 299 -12.17 9.39 -19.50
CA GLU A 299 -12.23 9.19 -20.95
C GLU A 299 -12.53 10.49 -21.71
N ARG A 300 -13.41 11.34 -21.17
CA ARG A 300 -13.70 12.66 -21.75
C ARG A 300 -12.46 13.55 -21.75
N VAL A 301 -11.75 13.66 -20.63
CA VAL A 301 -10.53 14.48 -20.53
C VAL A 301 -9.42 13.95 -21.46
N ILE A 302 -9.24 12.63 -21.50
CA ILE A 302 -8.28 11.97 -22.39
C ILE A 302 -8.62 12.29 -23.86
N ALA A 303 -9.89 12.16 -24.26
CA ALA A 303 -10.34 12.46 -25.61
C ALA A 303 -10.09 13.93 -25.99
N GLU A 304 -10.31 14.88 -25.08
CA GLU A 304 -10.03 16.30 -25.29
C GLU A 304 -8.53 16.56 -25.50
N ILE A 305 -7.66 15.99 -24.66
CA ILE A 305 -6.19 16.13 -24.78
C ILE A 305 -5.70 15.58 -26.12
N PHE A 306 -6.18 14.39 -26.52
CA PHE A 306 -5.79 13.81 -27.79
C PHE A 306 -6.34 14.59 -28.99
N ALA A 307 -7.58 15.06 -28.93
CA ALA A 307 -8.16 15.89 -29.97
C ALA A 307 -7.35 17.18 -30.19
N ASP A 308 -6.91 17.84 -29.11
CA ASP A 308 -6.07 19.03 -29.20
C ASP A 308 -4.69 18.73 -29.78
N ARG A 309 -4.06 17.61 -29.38
CA ARG A 309 -2.78 17.17 -29.95
C ARG A 309 -2.89 16.88 -31.45
N PHE A 310 -3.97 16.22 -31.90
CA PHE A 310 -4.23 16.00 -33.33
C PHE A 310 -4.46 17.31 -34.09
N ARG A 311 -5.21 18.26 -33.53
CA ARG A 311 -5.40 19.59 -34.14
C ARG A 311 -4.11 20.37 -34.30
N ARG A 312 -3.16 20.24 -33.38
CA ARG A 312 -1.84 20.88 -33.46
C ARG A 312 -0.88 20.20 -34.44
N MET A 313 -1.11 18.94 -34.79
CA MET A 313 -0.26 18.19 -35.74
C MET A 313 -0.71 18.32 -37.20
N VAL A 314 -1.97 18.69 -37.46
CA VAL A 314 -2.44 18.96 -38.83
C VAL A 314 -2.21 20.44 -39.13
N PRO A 315 -1.24 20.81 -39.98
CA PRO A 315 -1.08 22.21 -40.37
C PRO A 315 -2.32 22.61 -41.13
N ILE A 316 -2.95 23.72 -40.73
CA ILE A 316 -4.00 24.36 -41.53
C ILE A 316 -3.34 24.77 -42.85
N ARG A 317 -3.54 23.98 -43.91
CA ARG A 317 -3.28 24.43 -45.27
C ARG A 317 -4.32 25.51 -45.58
N ARG A 318 -3.92 26.77 -45.43
CA ARG A 318 -4.61 27.90 -46.06
C ARG A 318 -4.10 28.05 -47.48
#